data_AF-A0AAU6P182-F1
#
_entry.id   AF-A0AAU6P182-F1
#
_cell.length_a   1.000
_cell.length_b   1.000
_cell.length_c   1.000
_cell.angle_alpha   90.00
_cell.angle_beta   90.00
_cell.angle_gamma   90.00
#
_symmetry.space_group_name_H-M   'P 1'
#
loop_
_entity.id
_entity.type
_entity.pdbx_description
1 polymer ?
#
loop_
_entity_poly.entity_id
_entity_poly.type
_entity_poly.pdbx_seq_one_letter_code
_entity_poly.pdbx_strand_id
1 'polypeptide(L)'
;MKKNSLIFSTIIILLVLLSCSKDDQDFIVGQESLTIEEIFKTKMVDASGKEVTTASLKTLWENKLKEEGFNVKLNTFSIIQTVDEQDNELFFLKTISKDGTIETGAFLSFDSQSNLYKLGSKQCTCTGCPNGCHLEVEGSTCTCSGCPEDTSKKCTKSETAIIEDP
;
A
#
# COMPACT_ATOMS: atom_id res chain seq x y z
N MET A 1 -61.04 -5.76 -34.82
CA MET A 1 -59.70 -6.33 -35.08
C MET A 1 -58.67 -5.48 -34.34
N LYS A 2 -58.00 -6.07 -33.33
CA LYS A 2 -56.97 -5.43 -32.49
C LYS A 2 -55.63 -5.52 -33.22
N LYS A 3 -55.02 -4.38 -33.54
CA LYS A 3 -53.64 -4.31 -34.07
C LYS A 3 -53.04 -2.99 -33.59
N ASN A 4 -52.60 -2.94 -32.33
CA ASN A 4 -51.86 -1.81 -31.75
C ASN A 4 -51.16 -2.23 -30.43
N SER A 5 -50.54 -3.40 -30.42
CA SER A 5 -49.83 -3.89 -29.23
C SER A 5 -48.61 -4.71 -29.63
N LEU A 6 -47.67 -4.09 -30.36
CA LEU A 6 -46.40 -4.75 -30.69
C LEU A 6 -45.19 -3.82 -30.75
N ILE A 7 -45.33 -2.54 -30.37
CA ILE A 7 -44.25 -1.55 -30.41
C ILE A 7 -43.73 -1.20 -29.01
N PHE A 8 -44.49 -1.49 -27.94
CA PHE A 8 -44.09 -1.14 -26.57
C PHE A 8 -43.19 -2.17 -25.87
N SER A 9 -43.11 -3.42 -26.34
CA SER A 9 -42.21 -4.42 -25.73
C SER A 9 -40.74 -4.29 -26.17
N THR A 10 -40.44 -3.59 -27.25
CA THR A 10 -39.08 -3.54 -27.81
C THR A 10 -38.20 -2.45 -27.17
N ILE A 11 -38.78 -1.50 -26.43
CA ILE A 11 -38.03 -0.38 -25.82
C ILE A 11 -37.46 -0.74 -24.44
N ILE A 12 -38.04 -1.70 -23.73
CA ILE A 12 -37.60 -2.08 -22.36
C ILE A 12 -36.33 -2.94 -22.39
N ILE A 13 -36.05 -3.66 -23.49
CA ILE A 13 -34.85 -4.52 -23.61
C ILE A 13 -33.59 -3.68 -23.90
N LEU A 14 -33.72 -2.44 -24.41
CA LEU A 14 -32.56 -1.60 -24.74
C LEU A 14 -31.93 -0.91 -23.51
N LEU A 15 -32.63 -0.84 -22.37
CA LEU A 15 -32.16 -0.15 -21.17
C LEU A 15 -31.31 -1.02 -20.23
N VAL A 16 -31.25 -2.35 -20.44
CA VAL A 16 -30.48 -3.26 -19.57
C VAL A 16 -29.00 -3.35 -20.00
N LEU A 17 -28.62 -2.79 -21.15
CA LEU A 17 -27.24 -2.83 -21.66
C LEU A 17 -26.37 -1.62 -21.24
N LEU A 18 -26.90 -0.68 -20.45
CA LEU A 18 -26.15 0.49 -19.97
C LEU A 18 -25.63 0.37 -18.52
N SER A 19 -25.93 -0.72 -17.82
CA SER A 19 -25.33 -1.02 -16.51
C SER A 19 -24.15 -1.97 -16.65
N CYS A 20 -23.15 -1.57 -17.44
CA CYS A 20 -21.76 -2.00 -17.22
C CYS A 20 -21.03 -0.78 -16.66
N SER A 21 -21.29 -0.52 -15.38
CA SER A 21 -20.44 0.34 -14.56
C SER A 21 -19.06 -0.30 -14.52
N LYS A 22 -18.10 0.45 -15.04
CA LYS A 22 -16.64 0.33 -14.90
C LYS A 22 -16.18 -0.80 -13.99
N ASP A 23 -15.41 -1.72 -14.58
CA ASP A 23 -14.47 -2.58 -13.87
C ASP A 23 -13.70 -1.72 -12.86
N ASP A 24 -14.00 -1.96 -11.57
CA ASP A 24 -13.01 -1.73 -10.53
C ASP A 24 -11.81 -2.59 -10.91
N GLN A 25 -10.64 -1.95 -11.05
CA GLN A 25 -9.41 -2.70 -11.23
C GLN A 25 -9.14 -3.45 -9.93
N ASP A 26 -9.68 -4.67 -9.84
CA ASP A 26 -9.25 -5.67 -8.89
C ASP A 26 -7.74 -5.78 -9.00
N PHE A 27 -7.07 -5.52 -7.87
CA PHE A 27 -5.63 -5.65 -7.69
C PHE A 27 -5.17 -7.00 -8.24
N ILE A 28 -4.49 -7.01 -9.39
CA ILE A 28 -3.98 -8.24 -9.99
C ILE A 28 -2.83 -8.75 -9.12
N VAL A 29 -3.11 -9.77 -8.32
CA VAL A 29 -2.10 -10.54 -7.60
C VAL A 29 -1.35 -11.40 -8.60
N GLY A 30 -0.09 -11.06 -8.90
CA GLY A 30 0.83 -11.91 -9.66
C GLY A 30 1.42 -11.32 -10.95
N GLN A 31 1.19 -10.05 -11.28
CA GLN A 31 2.04 -9.36 -12.26
C GLN A 31 3.38 -8.98 -11.61
N GLU A 32 4.47 -9.01 -12.39
CA GLU A 32 5.71 -8.32 -12.02
C GLU A 32 5.32 -6.86 -11.73
N SER A 33 5.30 -6.54 -10.44
CA SER A 33 4.74 -5.31 -9.90
C SER A 33 5.40 -4.12 -10.57
N LEU A 34 4.59 -3.31 -11.26
CA LEU A 34 4.99 -1.98 -11.68
C LEU A 34 5.63 -1.27 -10.48
N THR A 35 6.72 -0.55 -10.73
CA THR A 35 7.33 0.23 -9.65
C THR A 35 6.41 1.38 -9.29
N ILE A 36 6.59 1.94 -8.10
CA ILE A 36 5.73 3.05 -7.64
C ILE A 36 5.85 4.26 -8.55
N GLU A 37 7.04 4.48 -9.11
CA GLU A 37 7.30 5.51 -10.10
C GLU A 37 6.44 5.32 -11.35
N GLU A 38 6.19 4.07 -11.75
CA GLU A 38 5.33 3.72 -12.89
C GLU A 38 3.85 3.88 -12.54
N ILE A 39 3.45 3.56 -11.30
CA ILE A 39 2.08 3.69 -10.81
C ILE A 39 1.69 5.17 -10.68
N PHE A 40 2.49 5.94 -9.95
CA PHE A 40 2.18 7.34 -9.67
C PHE A 40 2.55 8.29 -10.81
N LYS A 41 3.39 7.85 -11.77
CA LYS A 41 3.95 8.69 -12.84
C LYS A 41 4.54 10.00 -12.31
N THR A 42 5.00 9.98 -11.05
CA THR A 42 5.55 11.12 -10.36
C THR A 42 6.72 10.70 -9.47
N LYS A 43 7.48 11.70 -9.01
CA LYS A 43 8.68 11.55 -8.20
C LYS A 43 8.32 11.35 -6.73
N MET A 44 9.13 10.54 -6.07
CA MET A 44 9.19 10.49 -4.61
C MET A 44 10.42 11.23 -4.13
N VAL A 45 10.28 11.94 -3.01
CA VAL A 45 11.40 12.58 -2.31
C VAL A 45 11.42 12.14 -0.85
N ASP A 46 12.60 12.13 -0.25
CA ASP A 46 12.73 11.98 1.19
C ASP A 46 12.38 13.30 1.92
N ALA A 47 12.50 13.29 3.26
CA ALA A 47 12.24 14.46 4.09
C ALA A 47 13.14 15.67 3.77
N SER A 48 14.33 15.45 3.19
CA SER A 48 15.25 16.51 2.76
C SER A 48 14.91 17.08 1.38
N GLY A 49 13.92 16.51 0.70
CA GLY A 49 13.55 16.87 -0.68
C GLY A 49 14.43 16.21 -1.73
N LYS A 50 15.28 15.25 -1.35
CA LYS A 50 16.11 14.50 -2.29
C LYS A 50 15.28 13.40 -2.96
N GLU A 51 15.40 13.27 -4.28
CA GLU A 51 14.69 12.25 -5.05
C GLU A 51 15.10 10.83 -4.58
N VAL A 52 14.08 10.01 -4.32
CA VAL A 52 14.24 8.61 -3.93
C VAL A 52 13.47 7.72 -4.90
N THR A 53 14.09 6.58 -5.21
CA THR A 53 13.45 5.50 -5.98
C THR A 53 13.08 4.35 -5.05
N THR A 54 12.11 3.53 -5.44
CA THR A 54 11.75 2.26 -4.81
C THR A 54 12.98 1.36 -4.65
N ALA A 55 13.83 1.26 -5.66
CA ALA A 55 15.07 0.49 -5.58
C ALA A 55 16.02 1.01 -4.48
N SER A 56 16.21 2.33 -4.40
CA SER A 56 17.03 2.94 -3.35
C SER A 56 16.41 2.79 -1.95
N LEU A 57 15.08 2.94 -1.85
CA LEU A 57 14.35 2.80 -0.59
C LEU A 57 14.41 1.36 -0.06
N LYS A 58 14.25 0.38 -0.96
CA LYS A 58 14.41 -1.04 -0.64
C LYS A 58 15.79 -1.33 -0.06
N THR A 59 16.83 -0.81 -0.70
CA THR A 59 18.21 -0.97 -0.23
C THR A 59 18.40 -0.33 1.15
N LEU A 60 17.85 0.87 1.35
CA LEU A 60 17.89 1.59 2.63
C LEU A 60 17.22 0.77 3.74
N TRP A 61 16.03 0.24 3.50
CA TRP A 61 15.28 -0.52 4.50
C TRP A 61 15.92 -1.88 4.80
N GLU A 62 16.42 -2.58 3.78
CA GLU A 62 17.18 -3.83 3.98
C GLU A 62 18.44 -3.60 4.84
N ASN A 63 19.14 -2.47 4.65
CA ASN A 63 20.30 -2.12 5.47
C ASN A 63 19.90 -1.81 6.93
N LYS A 64 18.85 -1.01 7.15
CA LYS A 64 18.34 -0.74 8.51
C LYS A 64 17.91 -2.02 9.23
N LEU A 65 17.17 -2.89 8.56
CA LEU A 65 16.77 -4.19 9.11
C LEU A 65 17.99 -5.04 9.46
N LYS A 66 19.04 -5.01 8.63
CA LYS A 66 20.29 -5.72 8.91
C LYS A 66 21.02 -5.16 10.14
N GLU A 67 21.01 -3.84 10.34
CA GLU A 67 21.55 -3.18 11.55
C GLU A 67 20.77 -3.59 12.80
N GLU A 68 19.46 -3.82 12.67
CA GLU A 68 18.59 -4.38 13.72
C GLU A 68 18.75 -5.91 13.91
N GLY A 69 19.63 -6.56 13.14
CA GLY A 69 19.91 -8.00 13.22
C GLY A 69 19.08 -8.88 12.30
N PHE A 70 18.26 -8.30 11.43
CA PHE A 70 17.43 -9.03 10.46
C PHE A 70 18.09 -9.04 9.06
N ASN A 71 18.62 -10.20 8.66
CA ASN A 71 19.17 -10.37 7.31
C ASN A 71 18.09 -10.90 6.34
N VAL A 72 17.24 -10.00 5.85
CA VAL A 72 16.14 -10.33 4.94
C VAL A 72 16.28 -9.63 3.59
N LYS A 73 15.57 -10.16 2.59
CA LYS A 73 15.34 -9.48 1.31
C LYS A 73 13.89 -9.08 1.20
N LEU A 74 13.61 -7.85 0.82
CA LEU A 74 12.23 -7.36 0.68
C LEU A 74 11.66 -7.79 -0.68
N ASN A 75 10.33 -7.89 -0.78
CA ASN A 75 9.63 -8.07 -2.05
C ASN A 75 9.50 -6.73 -2.78
N THR A 76 8.59 -6.64 -3.74
CA THR A 76 8.18 -5.36 -4.31
C THR A 76 7.32 -4.61 -3.31
N PHE A 77 7.17 -3.31 -3.54
CA PHE A 77 6.32 -2.48 -2.72
C PHE A 77 4.86 -2.54 -3.17
N SER A 78 3.96 -2.33 -2.24
CA SER A 78 2.53 -2.11 -2.44
C SER A 78 2.11 -0.80 -1.79
N ILE A 79 1.14 -0.11 -2.37
CA ILE A 79 0.54 1.10 -1.81
C ILE A 79 -0.80 0.75 -1.19
N ILE A 80 -1.02 1.25 0.03
CA ILE A 80 -2.31 1.23 0.71
C ILE A 80 -2.79 2.67 0.79
N GLN A 81 -4.02 2.95 0.38
CA GLN A 81 -4.64 4.26 0.55
C GLN A 81 -5.46 4.26 1.84
N THR A 82 -5.37 5.33 2.62
CA THR A 82 -6.13 5.54 3.86
C THR A 82 -6.45 7.02 4.04
N VAL A 83 -7.19 7.38 5.09
CA VAL A 83 -7.55 8.77 5.40
C VAL A 83 -7.24 9.08 6.86
N ASP A 84 -6.65 10.24 7.13
CA ASP A 84 -6.38 10.68 8.51
C ASP A 84 -7.64 11.10 9.26
N GLU A 85 -7.48 11.53 10.52
CA GLU A 85 -8.59 11.93 11.37
C GLU A 85 -9.27 13.24 10.90
N GLN A 86 -8.74 13.90 9.87
CA GLN A 86 -9.27 15.10 9.23
C GLN A 86 -9.74 14.85 7.78
N ASP A 87 -9.93 13.59 7.38
CA ASP A 87 -10.32 13.18 6.02
C ASP A 87 -9.29 13.53 4.92
N ASN A 88 -8.03 13.78 5.28
CA ASN A 88 -6.98 13.95 4.27
C ASN A 88 -6.52 12.57 3.77
N GLU A 89 -6.37 12.46 2.46
CA GLU A 89 -5.85 11.26 1.82
C GLU A 89 -4.38 11.03 2.22
N LEU A 90 -4.11 9.83 2.73
CA LEU A 90 -2.80 9.33 3.07
C LEU A 90 -2.50 8.08 2.25
N PHE A 91 -1.24 7.91 1.89
CA PHE A 91 -0.77 6.69 1.26
C PHE A 91 0.24 6.02 2.20
N PHE A 92 0.23 4.69 2.23
CA PHE A 92 1.17 3.91 3.00
C PHE A 92 1.90 2.95 2.08
N LEU A 93 3.21 3.11 2.04
CA LEU A 93 4.12 2.32 1.26
C LEU A 93 4.54 1.09 2.05
N LYS A 94 4.02 -0.08 1.71
CA LYS A 94 4.24 -1.36 2.40
C LYS A 94 5.10 -2.31 1.57
N THR A 95 5.90 -3.15 2.24
CA THR A 95 6.52 -4.33 1.63
C THR A 95 6.66 -5.45 2.65
N ILE A 96 6.88 -6.66 2.14
CA ILE A 96 7.01 -7.89 2.92
C ILE A 96 8.33 -8.54 2.52
N SER A 97 9.07 -9.05 3.50
CA SER A 97 10.25 -9.88 3.26
C SER A 97 9.93 -11.13 2.44
N LYS A 98 10.89 -11.62 1.66
CA LYS A 98 10.76 -12.81 0.81
C LYS A 98 10.44 -14.07 1.61
N ASP A 99 10.88 -14.14 2.86
CA ASP A 99 10.59 -15.24 3.78
C ASP A 99 9.29 -15.03 4.60
N GLY A 100 8.60 -13.90 4.39
CA GLY A 100 7.34 -13.57 5.06
C GLY A 100 7.46 -13.28 6.55
N THR A 101 8.68 -13.11 7.09
CA THR A 101 8.91 -12.95 8.54
C THR A 101 8.78 -11.51 9.03
N ILE A 102 8.93 -10.55 8.12
CA ILE A 102 8.93 -9.11 8.35
C ILE A 102 8.00 -8.44 7.35
N GLU A 103 7.11 -7.60 7.87
CA GLU A 103 6.37 -6.61 7.10
C GLU A 103 6.81 -5.21 7.55
N THR A 104 7.09 -4.32 6.62
CA THR A 104 7.54 -2.96 6.94
C THR A 104 6.96 -1.96 5.95
N GLY A 105 6.84 -0.70 6.38
CA GLY A 105 6.33 0.35 5.53
C GLY A 105 6.48 1.74 6.11
N ALA A 106 6.16 2.75 5.30
CA ALA A 106 6.18 4.14 5.70
C ALA A 106 5.03 4.92 5.04
N PHE A 107 4.54 5.95 5.71
CA PHE A 107 3.56 6.85 5.12
C PHE A 107 4.17 7.69 4.00
N LEU A 108 3.34 8.09 3.04
CA LEU A 108 3.63 9.05 1.98
C LEU A 108 2.58 10.15 2.06
N SER A 109 3.03 11.40 1.92
CA SER A 109 2.14 12.55 1.75
C SER A 109 2.27 13.11 0.33
N PHE A 110 1.14 13.37 -0.30
CA PHE A 110 1.12 13.97 -1.63
C PHE A 110 1.15 15.50 -1.50
N ASP A 111 2.14 16.13 -2.13
CA ASP A 111 2.22 17.58 -2.26
C ASP A 111 1.66 18.00 -3.63
N SER A 112 0.44 18.54 -3.61
CA SER A 112 -0.27 18.96 -4.84
C SER A 112 0.36 20.17 -5.52
N GLN A 113 1.14 20.99 -4.81
CA GLN A 113 1.78 22.18 -5.41
C GLN A 113 2.99 21.79 -6.25
N SER A 114 3.77 20.84 -5.75
CA SER A 114 4.98 20.34 -6.42
C SER A 114 4.77 19.02 -7.16
N ASN A 115 3.55 18.48 -7.12
CA ASN A 115 3.12 17.24 -7.73
C ASN A 115 4.07 16.08 -7.42
N LEU A 116 4.42 15.88 -6.14
CA LEU A 116 5.36 14.85 -5.70
C LEU A 116 4.89 14.16 -4.42
N TYR A 117 5.40 12.95 -4.18
CA TYR A 117 5.18 12.23 -2.93
C TYR A 117 6.38 12.43 -2.00
N LYS A 118 6.12 12.81 -0.75
CA LYS A 118 7.14 12.91 0.29
C LYS A 118 7.09 11.68 1.18
N LEU A 119 8.23 11.06 1.42
CA LEU A 119 8.36 9.99 2.42
C LEU A 119 8.10 10.58 3.80
N GLY A 120 7.05 10.12 4.45
CA GLY A 120 6.66 10.53 5.78
C GLY A 120 7.66 10.05 6.83
N SER A 121 7.66 10.73 7.97
CA SER A 121 8.57 10.43 9.07
C SER A 121 8.22 9.11 9.78
N LYS A 122 7.02 8.56 9.65
CA LYS A 122 6.64 7.35 10.39
C LYS A 122 6.88 6.08 9.57
N GLN A 123 7.85 5.28 10.01
CA GLN A 123 8.14 3.94 9.52
C GLN A 123 7.66 2.90 10.56
N CYS A 124 6.98 1.87 10.08
CA CYS A 124 6.42 0.80 10.89
C CYS A 124 6.99 -0.53 10.44
N THR A 125 7.39 -1.37 11.39
CA THR A 125 7.90 -2.71 11.11
C THR A 125 7.26 -3.70 12.08
N CYS A 126 6.74 -4.79 11.52
CA CYS A 126 6.16 -5.92 12.24
C CYS A 126 7.07 -7.14 12.04
N THR A 127 7.52 -7.74 13.13
CA THR A 127 8.39 -8.93 13.12
C THR A 127 7.89 -9.98 14.09
N GLY A 128 8.06 -11.28 13.78
CA GLY A 128 7.88 -12.31 14.82
C GLY A 128 7.46 -13.68 14.31
N CYS A 129 6.44 -13.76 13.46
CA CYS A 129 5.96 -15.03 12.92
C CYS A 129 5.72 -14.93 11.40
N PRO A 130 6.27 -15.90 10.62
CA PRO A 130 5.88 -16.04 9.23
C PRO A 130 4.36 -16.22 9.11
N ASN A 131 3.73 -15.50 8.20
CA ASN A 131 2.29 -15.61 7.87
C ASN A 131 1.32 -15.28 9.02
N GLY A 132 1.73 -14.46 9.98
CA GLY A 132 0.87 -14.10 11.10
C GLY A 132 1.10 -12.71 11.70
N CYS A 133 2.28 -12.13 11.48
CA CYS A 133 2.64 -10.81 11.99
C CYS A 133 2.47 -9.78 10.86
N HIS A 134 1.23 -9.44 10.56
CA HIS A 134 0.86 -8.55 9.47
C HIS A 134 0.85 -7.09 9.92
N LEU A 135 1.35 -6.21 9.06
CA LEU A 135 1.27 -4.78 9.23
C LEU A 135 -0.07 -4.28 8.70
N GLU A 136 -0.87 -3.72 9.60
CA GLU A 136 -2.17 -3.12 9.34
C GLU A 136 -2.06 -1.59 9.44
N VAL A 137 -2.89 -0.87 8.70
CA VAL A 137 -2.86 0.60 8.63
C VAL A 137 -4.28 1.13 8.77
N GLU A 138 -4.47 2.05 9.70
CA GLU A 138 -5.72 2.77 9.93
C GLU A 138 -5.40 4.25 10.18
N GLY A 139 -5.80 5.10 9.23
CA GLY A 139 -5.46 6.51 9.21
C GLY A 139 -3.97 6.78 9.31
N SER A 140 -3.56 7.62 10.27
CA SER A 140 -2.15 7.96 10.51
C SER A 140 -1.37 6.91 11.32
N THR A 141 -2.02 5.77 11.60
CA THR A 141 -1.50 4.74 12.49
C THR A 141 -1.27 3.43 11.76
N CYS A 142 -0.29 2.67 12.27
CA CYS A 142 -0.01 1.32 11.83
C CYS A 142 -0.08 0.41 13.06
N THR A 143 -0.48 -0.83 12.89
CA THR A 143 -0.54 -1.85 13.94
C THR A 143 0.06 -3.14 13.42
N CYS A 144 0.40 -4.05 14.32
CA CYS A 144 0.78 -5.40 13.93
C CYS A 144 -0.27 -6.38 14.44
N SER A 145 -0.71 -7.29 13.58
CA SER A 145 -1.63 -8.35 13.96
C SER A 145 -1.00 -9.32 14.96
N GLY A 146 -1.84 -10.13 15.61
CA GLY A 146 -1.36 -11.22 16.47
C GLY A 146 -0.83 -12.39 15.67
N CYS A 147 0.14 -13.13 16.23
CA CYS A 147 0.56 -14.39 15.65
C CYS A 147 -0.49 -15.49 15.87
N PRO A 148 -0.61 -16.49 14.96
CA PRO A 148 -1.42 -17.68 15.17
C PRO A 148 -1.06 -18.39 16.48
N GLU A 149 -2.07 -18.95 17.16
CA GLU A 149 -1.94 -19.55 18.50
C GLU A 149 -0.89 -20.68 18.59
N ASP A 150 -0.59 -21.35 17.48
CA ASP A 150 0.40 -22.42 17.39
C ASP A 150 1.86 -21.95 17.30
N THR A 151 2.10 -20.63 17.33
CA THR A 151 3.47 -20.09 17.32
C THR A 151 3.86 -19.64 18.73
N SER A 152 4.94 -20.21 19.27
CA SER A 152 5.55 -19.74 20.54
C SER A 152 6.18 -18.33 20.44
N LYS A 153 6.00 -17.66 19.30
CA LYS A 153 6.57 -16.36 18.97
C LYS A 153 5.50 -15.28 19.12
N LYS A 154 5.93 -14.09 19.55
CA LYS A 154 5.08 -12.91 19.63
C LYS A 154 5.37 -12.00 18.45
N CYS A 155 4.32 -11.41 17.88
CA CYS A 155 4.47 -10.34 16.91
C CYS A 155 4.89 -9.07 17.66
N THR A 156 6.00 -8.48 17.21
CA THR A 156 6.63 -7.30 17.79
C THR A 156 6.57 -6.19 16.79
N LYS A 157 5.98 -5.07 17.21
CA LYS A 157 5.95 -3.82 16.47
C LYS A 157 7.16 -2.98 16.86
N SER A 158 7.89 -2.49 15.88
CA SER A 158 8.77 -1.33 16.03
C SER A 158 8.22 -0.18 15.20
N GLU A 159 8.19 1.00 15.79
CA GLU A 159 8.00 2.25 15.07
C GLU A 159 9.31 3.01 15.15
N THR A 160 9.81 3.43 14.00
CA THR A 160 10.83 4.44 13.94
C THR A 160 10.19 5.68 13.34
N ALA A 161 10.32 6.80 14.05
CA ALA A 161 10.42 8.04 13.30
C ALA A 161 11.69 7.88 12.46
N ILE A 162 11.63 8.08 11.15
CA ILE A 162 12.81 8.35 10.34
C ILE A 162 13.41 9.60 10.96
N ILE A 163 14.32 9.39 11.91
CA ILE A 163 15.08 10.44 12.55
C ILE A 163 15.85 11.11 11.42
N GLU A 164 15.53 12.39 11.24
CA GLU A 164 16.28 13.33 10.44
C GLU A 164 17.75 13.21 10.85
N ASP A 165 18.60 12.70 9.96
CA ASP A 165 20.04 12.89 10.14
C ASP A 165 20.32 14.35 9.68
N PRO A 166 20.78 15.24 10.58
CA PRO A 166 20.96 16.67 10.30
C PRO A 166 22.05 16.97 9.27
#